data_AF-A0A392QJB4-F1
#
_entry.id   AF-A0A392QJB4-F1
#
_cell.length_a   1.000
_cell.length_b   1.000
_cell.length_c   1.000
_cell.angle_alpha   90.00
_cell.angle_beta   90.00
_cell.angle_gamma   90.00
#
_symmetry.space_group_name_H-M   'P 1'
#
loop_
_entity.id
_entity.type
_entity.pdbx_description
1 polymer ?
#
loop_
_entity_poly.entity_id
_entity_poly.type
_entity_poly.pdbx_seq_one_letter_code
_entity_poly.pdbx_strand_id
1 'polypeptide(L)'
;MDVSKKYGLEYRLLHAITKGRPWYGEWGYNFGSGSYCLTQEAYKSAVESLSNLPLSVFLSQEQKPHSRVQDMILYYQALSEHELVNLRDLFCFLMGLMHDARKNASKSDDITCKKRRFDASGLSSSWEKSDIERVEEAMLRVLRAVSGSNWVSRRALRGAVCKVASPELLDYCLAELGGK
;
A
#
# COMPACT_ATOMS: atom_id res chain seq x y z
N MET A 1 -4.78 -22.09 -8.27
CA MET A 1 -5.23 -20.69 -8.38
C MET A 1 -4.47 -19.85 -7.37
N ASP A 2 -4.10 -18.63 -7.74
CA ASP A 2 -3.53 -17.67 -6.80
C ASP A 2 -4.61 -17.21 -5.82
N VAL A 3 -4.56 -17.74 -4.59
CA VAL A 3 -5.53 -17.44 -3.53
C VAL A 3 -5.25 -16.10 -2.84
N SER A 4 -4.06 -15.53 -3.04
CA SER A 4 -3.69 -14.27 -2.41
C SER A 4 -4.10 -13.11 -3.31
N LYS A 5 -5.27 -12.51 -3.05
CA LYS A 5 -5.73 -11.27 -3.71
C LYS A 5 -4.89 -10.03 -3.36
N LYS A 6 -3.77 -10.19 -2.63
CA LYS A 6 -2.90 -9.08 -2.23
C LYS A 6 -2.05 -8.65 -3.43
N TYR A 7 -2.32 -7.44 -3.92
CA TYR A 7 -1.52 -6.68 -4.90
C TYR A 7 -1.30 -7.32 -6.28
N GLY A 8 -2.06 -8.37 -6.62
CA GLY A 8 -2.04 -8.98 -7.95
C GLY A 8 -0.76 -9.77 -8.27
N LEU A 9 -0.76 -10.40 -9.44
CA LEU A 9 0.38 -11.15 -9.97
C LEU A 9 1.50 -10.18 -10.40
N GLU A 10 1.11 -9.01 -10.88
CA GLU A 10 1.94 -7.96 -11.44
C GLU A 10 2.98 -7.48 -10.43
N TYR A 11 2.56 -7.26 -9.19
CA TYR A 11 3.47 -6.80 -8.13
C TYR A 11 4.49 -7.87 -7.74
N ARG A 12 4.11 -9.16 -7.79
CA ARG A 12 5.05 -10.27 -7.53
C ARG A 12 6.05 -10.43 -8.66
N LEU A 13 5.62 -10.22 -9.90
CA LEU A 13 6.50 -10.21 -11.05
C LEU A 13 7.49 -9.03 -10.96
N LEU A 14 7.00 -7.85 -10.60
CA LEU A 14 7.84 -6.66 -10.39
C LEU A 14 8.90 -6.91 -9.30
N HIS A 15 8.52 -7.55 -8.20
CA HIS A 15 9.47 -7.94 -7.17
C HIS A 15 10.50 -8.94 -7.67
N ALA A 16 10.09 -9.94 -8.47
CA ALA A 16 11.02 -10.89 -9.06
C ALA A 16 12.03 -10.21 -9.99
N ILE A 17 11.60 -9.27 -10.83
CA ILE A 17 12.48 -8.52 -11.74
C ILE A 17 13.49 -7.67 -10.98
N THR A 18 13.03 -6.97 -9.93
CA THR A 18 13.85 -6.01 -9.17
C THR A 18 14.77 -6.66 -8.14
N LYS A 19 14.34 -7.76 -7.51
CA LYS A 19 15.09 -8.44 -6.43
C LYS A 19 15.71 -9.76 -6.85
N GLY A 20 15.41 -10.27 -8.04
CA GLY A 20 15.90 -11.56 -8.55
C GLY A 20 15.33 -12.78 -7.82
N ARG A 21 14.31 -12.59 -6.97
CA ARG A 21 13.69 -13.65 -6.16
C ARG A 21 12.17 -13.47 -6.09
N PRO A 22 11.39 -14.55 -5.89
CA PRO A 22 9.95 -14.41 -5.73
C PRO A 22 9.61 -13.57 -4.49
N TRP A 23 8.43 -12.95 -4.47
CA TRP A 23 7.95 -12.15 -3.34
C TRP A 23 8.05 -12.88 -1.99
N TYR A 24 7.64 -14.15 -1.95
CA TYR A 24 7.71 -14.96 -0.72
C TYR A 24 9.15 -15.31 -0.30
N GLY A 25 10.13 -15.10 -1.18
CA GLY A 25 11.54 -15.29 -0.88
C GLY A 25 12.05 -14.40 0.25
N GLU A 26 11.41 -13.25 0.51
CA GLU A 26 11.73 -12.41 1.68
C GLU A 26 11.40 -13.10 3.02
N TRP A 27 10.57 -14.15 3.02
CA TRP A 27 10.25 -14.97 4.19
C TRP A 27 10.94 -16.34 4.15
N GLY A 28 11.98 -16.51 3.32
CA GLY A 28 12.73 -17.76 3.21
C GLY A 28 12.05 -18.85 2.38
N TYR A 29 10.94 -18.55 1.71
CA TYR A 29 10.32 -19.51 0.79
C TYR A 29 11.18 -19.65 -0.48
N ASN A 30 11.57 -20.89 -0.75
CA ASN A 30 12.30 -21.26 -1.95
C ASN A 30 11.39 -21.94 -2.96
N PHE A 31 11.91 -22.12 -4.19
CA PHE A 31 11.25 -22.94 -5.19
C PHE A 31 11.08 -24.37 -4.66
N GLY A 32 9.83 -24.81 -4.49
CA GLY A 32 9.50 -26.16 -4.03
C GLY A 32 9.31 -27.11 -5.21
N SER A 33 8.16 -26.99 -5.87
CA SER A 33 7.86 -27.69 -7.12
C SER A 33 7.14 -26.73 -8.07
N GLY A 34 7.50 -26.79 -9.36
CA GLY A 34 6.81 -26.02 -10.39
C GLY A 34 5.50 -26.70 -10.81
N SER A 35 4.68 -25.95 -11.57
CA SER A 35 3.63 -26.58 -12.37
C SER A 35 4.25 -27.42 -13.50
N TYR A 36 3.43 -28.13 -14.28
CA TYR A 36 3.91 -29.01 -15.34
C TYR A 36 4.95 -28.31 -16.24
N CYS A 37 6.13 -28.92 -16.41
CA CYS A 37 7.28 -28.39 -17.16
C CYS A 37 7.94 -27.08 -16.65
N LEU A 38 7.59 -26.58 -15.46
CA LEU A 38 8.30 -25.45 -14.85
C LEU A 38 9.39 -25.95 -13.91
N THR A 39 10.65 -25.82 -14.33
CA THR A 39 11.81 -26.10 -13.47
C THR A 39 12.30 -24.83 -12.79
N GLN A 40 13.12 -24.98 -11.75
CA GLN A 40 13.71 -23.84 -11.05
C GLN A 40 14.60 -23.01 -11.99
N GLU A 41 15.32 -23.70 -12.87
CA GLU A 41 16.23 -23.15 -13.87
C GLU A 41 15.45 -22.37 -14.93
N ALA A 42 14.34 -22.93 -15.41
CA ALA A 42 13.45 -22.25 -16.36
C ALA A 42 12.88 -20.97 -15.75
N TYR A 43 12.45 -21.01 -14.48
CA TYR A 43 11.97 -19.82 -13.77
C TYR A 43 13.07 -18.77 -13.62
N LYS A 44 14.26 -19.16 -13.15
CA LYS A 44 15.40 -18.24 -12.99
C LYS A 44 15.79 -17.61 -14.33
N SER A 45 15.91 -18.41 -15.38
CA SER A 45 16.23 -17.95 -16.72
C SER A 45 15.19 -16.96 -17.26
N ALA A 46 13.89 -17.23 -17.04
CA ALA A 46 12.83 -16.31 -17.43
C ALA A 46 12.91 -14.97 -16.68
N VAL A 47 13.15 -15.00 -15.37
CA VAL A 47 13.30 -13.78 -14.55
C VAL A 47 14.53 -12.99 -15.01
N GLU A 48 15.66 -13.66 -15.23
CA GLU A 48 16.88 -13.00 -15.73
C GLU A 48 16.67 -12.38 -17.10
N SER A 49 16.11 -13.14 -18.04
CA SER A 49 15.82 -12.67 -19.41
C SER A 49 14.92 -11.44 -19.39
N LEU A 50 13.85 -11.46 -18.58
CA LEU A 50 12.94 -10.33 -18.44
C LEU A 50 13.63 -9.13 -17.78
N SER A 51 14.44 -9.37 -16.76
CA SER A 51 15.12 -8.30 -16.03
C SER A 51 16.21 -7.62 -16.85
N ASN A 52 16.91 -8.36 -17.70
CA ASN A 52 17.97 -7.87 -18.58
C ASN A 52 17.44 -7.39 -19.93
N LEU A 53 16.12 -7.40 -20.15
CA LEU A 53 15.53 -6.94 -21.40
C LEU A 53 15.85 -5.44 -21.58
N PRO A 54 16.55 -5.05 -22.67
CA PRO A 54 17.00 -3.69 -22.85
C PRO A 54 15.83 -2.78 -23.20
N LEU A 55 15.83 -1.57 -22.64
CA LEU A 55 14.75 -0.59 -22.85
C LEU A 55 14.67 -0.13 -24.31
N SER A 56 15.78 -0.23 -25.05
CA SER A 56 15.85 0.06 -26.48
C SER A 56 14.82 -0.72 -27.31
N VAL A 57 14.43 -1.94 -26.90
CA VAL A 57 13.42 -2.76 -27.59
C VAL A 57 12.06 -2.05 -27.61
N PHE A 58 11.73 -1.30 -26.56
CA PHE A 58 10.48 -0.55 -26.48
C PHE A 58 10.57 0.77 -27.27
N LEU A 59 11.77 1.34 -27.38
CA LEU A 59 12.03 2.60 -28.10
C LEU A 59 12.16 2.39 -29.61
N SER A 60 12.69 1.25 -30.06
CA SER A 60 12.92 0.92 -31.47
C SER A 60 11.67 0.44 -32.21
N GLN A 61 10.51 0.42 -31.56
CA GLN A 61 9.29 -0.10 -32.18
C GLN A 61 8.70 0.97 -33.13
N GLU A 62 9.27 1.05 -34.34
CA GLU A 62 8.94 1.99 -35.42
C GLU A 62 7.48 1.95 -35.90
N GLN A 63 6.70 0.94 -35.50
CA GLN A 63 5.35 0.73 -36.04
C GLN A 63 4.23 1.52 -35.34
N LYS A 64 4.47 2.21 -34.23
CA LYS A 64 3.45 3.08 -33.61
C LYS A 64 4.08 4.35 -33.04
N PRO A 65 3.71 5.53 -33.55
CA PRO A 65 4.15 6.78 -32.96
C PRO A 65 3.54 6.88 -31.55
N HIS A 66 4.40 6.94 -30.53
CA HIS A 66 4.06 7.25 -29.14
C HIS A 66 3.18 6.21 -28.43
N SER A 67 3.77 5.06 -28.10
CA SER A 67 3.15 4.26 -27.03
C SER A 67 3.36 4.98 -25.69
N ARG A 68 2.32 5.06 -24.84
CA ARG A 68 2.44 5.62 -23.48
C ARG A 68 3.61 5.04 -22.69
N VAL A 69 4.02 3.81 -23.03
CA VAL A 69 5.17 3.13 -22.44
C VAL A 69 6.49 3.79 -22.84
N GLN A 70 6.66 4.15 -24.13
CA GLN A 70 7.83 4.90 -24.59
C GLN A 70 7.93 6.26 -23.88
N ASP A 71 6.82 7.00 -23.80
CA ASP A 71 6.81 8.31 -23.14
C ASP A 71 7.16 8.19 -21.65
N MET A 72 6.64 7.16 -20.95
CA MET A 72 7.01 6.88 -19.58
C MET A 72 8.49 6.54 -19.44
N ILE A 73 9.03 5.68 -20.31
CA ILE A 73 10.45 5.31 -20.29
C ILE A 73 11.32 6.56 -20.46
N LEU A 74 11.04 7.39 -21.46
CA LEU A 74 11.78 8.63 -21.71
C LEU A 74 11.67 9.62 -20.54
N TYR A 75 10.49 9.75 -19.94
CA TYR A 75 10.27 10.61 -18.78
C TYR A 75 11.13 10.17 -17.59
N TYR A 76 11.13 8.88 -17.24
CA TYR A 76 11.91 8.39 -16.13
C TYR A 76 13.41 8.35 -16.43
N GLN A 77 13.81 8.15 -17.68
CA GLN A 77 15.19 8.29 -18.14
C GLN A 77 15.71 9.72 -17.95
N ALA A 78 14.88 10.73 -18.25
CA ALA A 78 15.24 12.13 -18.06
C ALA A 78 15.28 12.54 -16.57
N LEU A 79 14.52 11.85 -15.72
CA LEU A 79 14.50 12.08 -14.28
C LEU A 79 15.66 11.38 -13.54
N SER A 80 16.18 10.29 -14.09
CA SER A 80 17.29 9.54 -13.49
C SER A 80 18.64 10.22 -13.73
N GLU A 81 19.47 10.30 -12.69
CA GLU A 81 20.86 10.77 -12.81
C GLU A 81 21.78 9.78 -13.55
N HIS A 82 21.34 8.53 -13.66
CA HIS A 82 22.06 7.44 -14.32
C HIS A 82 21.25 6.90 -15.50
N GLU A 83 21.95 6.40 -16.52
CA GLU A 83 21.30 5.78 -17.67
C GLU A 83 20.60 4.48 -17.25
N LEU A 84 19.28 4.40 -17.42
CA LEU A 84 18.54 3.15 -17.25
C LEU A 84 18.67 2.34 -18.54
N VAL A 85 19.28 1.15 -18.45
CA VAL A 85 19.62 0.34 -19.63
C VAL A 85 18.57 -0.75 -19.86
N ASN A 86 18.12 -1.39 -18.79
CA ASN A 86 17.22 -2.54 -18.83
C ASN A 86 15.97 -2.36 -17.95
N LEU A 87 15.04 -3.31 -18.03
CA LEU A 87 13.82 -3.30 -17.22
C LEU A 87 14.10 -3.33 -15.71
N ARG A 88 15.13 -4.03 -15.26
CA ARG A 88 15.50 -4.05 -13.83
C ARG A 88 15.87 -2.65 -13.36
N ASP A 89 16.69 -1.92 -14.10
CA ASP A 89 17.12 -0.57 -13.74
C ASP A 89 15.93 0.38 -13.62
N LEU A 90 15.05 0.38 -14.63
CA LEU A 90 13.84 1.20 -14.64
C LEU A 90 12.93 0.91 -13.45
N PHE A 91 12.63 -0.37 -13.20
CA PHE A 91 11.74 -0.73 -12.10
C PHE A 91 12.36 -0.51 -10.72
N CYS A 92 13.68 -0.73 -10.57
CA CYS A 92 14.40 -0.40 -9.35
C CYS A 92 14.35 1.11 -9.08
N PHE A 93 14.55 1.94 -10.10
CA PHE A 93 14.46 3.39 -9.99
C PHE A 93 13.04 3.84 -9.58
N LEU A 94 12.00 3.34 -10.26
CA LEU A 94 10.60 3.62 -9.92
C LEU A 94 10.24 3.23 -8.49
N MET A 95 10.67 2.04 -8.06
CA MET A 95 10.44 1.56 -6.70
C MET A 95 11.17 2.43 -5.67
N GLY A 96 12.37 2.92 -6.00
CA GLY A 96 13.12 3.89 -5.21
C GLY A 96 12.36 5.20 -5.06
N LEU A 97 11.91 5.80 -6.16
CA LEU A 97 11.10 7.02 -6.15
C LEU A 97 9.83 6.87 -5.32
N MET A 98 9.11 5.75 -5.46
CA MET A 98 7.91 5.47 -4.66
C MET A 98 8.23 5.36 -3.17
N HIS A 99 9.34 4.70 -2.84
CA HIS A 99 9.79 4.56 -1.45
C HIS A 99 10.17 5.92 -0.86
N ASP A 100 10.89 6.75 -1.60
CA ASP A 100 11.30 8.09 -1.17
C ASP A 100 10.11 9.04 -1.04
N ALA A 101 9.15 8.98 -1.97
CA ALA A 101 7.90 9.73 -1.85
C ALA A 101 7.14 9.36 -0.57
N ARG A 102 7.04 8.06 -0.25
CA ARG A 102 6.41 7.58 1.00
C ARG A 102 7.19 8.00 2.24
N LYS A 103 8.52 7.91 2.20
CA LYS A 103 9.41 8.32 3.29
C LYS A 103 9.35 9.83 3.54
N ASN A 104 9.24 10.62 2.49
CA ASN A 104 9.11 12.08 2.58
C ASN A 104 7.73 12.48 3.08
N ALA A 105 6.67 11.77 2.68
CA ALA A 105 5.35 11.91 3.27
C ALA A 105 5.37 11.61 4.78
N SER A 106 6.02 10.52 5.21
CA SER A 106 6.13 10.19 6.64
C SER A 106 7.05 11.14 7.42
N LYS A 107 8.05 11.76 6.78
CA LYS A 107 8.92 12.77 7.42
C LYS A 107 8.27 14.14 7.56
N SER A 108 7.39 14.51 6.62
CA SER A 108 6.49 15.65 6.80
C SER A 108 5.60 15.43 8.03
N ASP A 109 5.18 14.19 8.27
CA ASP A 109 4.47 13.84 9.50
C ASP A 109 5.41 13.83 10.73
N ASP A 110 6.69 13.43 10.59
CA ASP A 110 7.64 13.30 11.70
C ASP A 110 8.18 14.64 12.26
N ILE A 111 8.29 15.70 11.44
CA ILE A 111 8.53 17.07 11.96
C ILE A 111 7.29 17.61 12.70
N THR A 112 6.13 16.98 12.50
CA THR A 112 4.90 17.23 13.27
C THR A 112 4.49 16.08 14.20
N CYS A 113 5.35 15.08 14.47
CA CYS A 113 5.02 13.95 15.36
C CYS A 113 5.06 14.28 16.87
N LYS A 114 5.11 15.56 17.23
CA LYS A 114 4.59 16.02 18.54
C LYS A 114 3.25 16.72 18.50
N LYS A 115 2.69 17.07 17.34
CA LYS A 115 1.34 17.65 17.22
C LYS A 115 0.90 17.80 15.75
N ARG A 116 0.22 16.81 15.20
CA ARG A 116 -0.81 17.00 14.17
C ARG A 116 -1.87 15.95 14.44
N ARG A 117 -2.86 16.24 15.28
CA ARG A 117 -4.09 16.93 14.86
C ARG A 117 -4.42 16.58 13.43
N PHE A 118 -5.44 15.74 13.31
CA PHE A 118 -6.34 15.69 12.17
C PHE A 118 -6.54 17.10 11.59
N ASP A 119 -5.83 17.42 10.52
CA ASP A 119 -6.16 18.58 9.69
C ASP A 119 -7.27 18.14 8.74
N ALA A 120 -8.48 18.04 9.30
CA ALA A 120 -9.71 18.22 8.55
C ALA A 120 -9.80 19.71 8.16
N SER A 121 -9.02 20.11 7.15
CA SER A 121 -9.20 21.38 6.47
C SER A 121 -10.47 21.28 5.62
N GLY A 122 -11.62 21.36 6.31
CA GLY A 122 -12.93 21.33 5.69
C GLY A 122 -14.11 21.41 6.65
N LEU A 123 -13.97 21.04 7.93
CA LEU A 123 -15.03 21.23 8.92
C LEU A 123 -14.44 21.63 10.27
N SER A 124 -14.48 22.92 10.54
CA SER A 124 -14.52 23.41 11.92
C SER A 124 -15.76 22.81 12.58
N SER A 125 -15.57 21.73 13.33
CA SER A 125 -16.47 21.41 14.42
C SER A 125 -15.63 21.38 15.68
N SER A 126 -15.63 22.52 16.36
CA SER A 126 -15.26 22.65 17.77
C SER A 126 -16.22 21.75 18.56
N TRP A 127 -15.94 20.45 18.67
CA TRP A 127 -16.71 19.56 19.52
C TRP A 127 -16.54 20.02 20.95
N GLU A 128 -17.66 20.31 21.61
CA GLU A 128 -17.66 20.64 23.02
C GLU A 128 -17.42 19.34 23.82
N LYS A 129 -16.88 19.46 25.04
CA LYS A 129 -16.68 18.30 25.91
C LYS A 129 -17.99 17.51 26.15
N SER A 130 -19.13 18.20 26.12
CA SER A 130 -20.48 17.64 26.19
C SER A 130 -20.81 16.70 25.01
N ASP A 131 -20.30 16.98 23.80
CA ASP A 131 -20.49 16.14 22.62
C ASP A 131 -19.72 14.83 22.74
N ILE A 132 -18.50 14.89 23.27
CA ILE A 132 -17.64 13.73 23.52
C ILE A 132 -18.28 12.83 24.59
N GLU A 133 -18.67 13.40 25.73
CA GLU A 133 -19.30 12.66 26.84
C GLU A 133 -20.60 11.97 26.39
N ARG A 134 -21.39 12.62 25.52
CA ARG A 134 -22.61 12.03 24.95
C ARG A 134 -22.33 10.81 24.07
N VAL A 135 -21.27 10.86 23.27
CA VAL A 135 -20.87 9.76 22.39
C VAL A 135 -20.29 8.59 23.18
N GLU A 136 -19.44 8.88 24.16
CA GLU A 136 -18.88 7.86 25.05
C GLU A 136 -19.96 7.15 25.85
N GLU A 137 -20.91 7.88 26.42
CA GLU A 137 -22.04 7.29 27.16
C GLU A 137 -22.91 6.42 26.25
N ALA A 138 -23.13 6.81 24.99
CA ALA A 138 -23.84 5.98 24.02
C ALA A 138 -23.07 4.70 23.69
N MET A 139 -21.74 4.76 23.52
CA MET A 139 -20.90 3.59 23.31
C MET A 139 -20.93 2.66 24.53
N LEU A 140 -20.82 3.20 25.75
CA LEU A 140 -20.89 2.44 26.99
C LEU A 140 -22.26 1.77 27.17
N ARG A 141 -23.36 2.42 26.76
CA ARG A 141 -24.70 1.81 26.77
C ARG A 141 -24.80 0.63 25.80
N VAL A 142 -24.23 0.75 24.60
CA VAL A 142 -24.16 -0.36 23.65
C VAL A 142 -23.34 -1.51 24.23
N LEU A 143 -22.18 -1.22 24.82
CA LEU A 143 -21.33 -2.23 25.44
C LEU A 143 -22.01 -2.90 26.65
N ARG A 144 -22.72 -2.14 27.49
CA ARG A 144 -23.49 -2.68 28.63
C ARG A 144 -24.69 -3.52 28.18
N ALA A 145 -25.33 -3.19 27.06
CA ALA A 145 -26.44 -3.96 26.49
C ALA A 145 -25.98 -5.29 25.90
N VAL A 146 -24.72 -5.39 25.46
CA VAL A 146 -24.10 -6.66 25.07
C VAL A 146 -23.64 -7.38 26.34
N SER A 147 -24.59 -7.92 27.10
CA SER A 147 -24.31 -8.67 28.33
C SER A 147 -23.46 -9.92 28.05
N GLY A 148 -22.31 -10.03 28.73
CA GLY A 148 -21.43 -11.21 28.73
C GLY A 148 -19.97 -10.91 28.32
N SER A 149 -19.10 -11.93 28.36
CA SER A 149 -17.69 -11.87 27.91
C SER A 149 -17.55 -11.84 26.37
N ASN A 150 -18.45 -11.15 25.69
CA ASN A 150 -18.53 -11.12 24.23
C ASN A 150 -17.75 -9.92 23.70
N TRP A 151 -16.80 -10.20 22.82
CA TRP A 151 -16.00 -9.17 22.16
C TRP A 151 -16.85 -8.41 21.13
N VAL A 152 -16.89 -7.08 21.23
CA VAL A 152 -17.55 -6.21 20.25
C VAL A 152 -16.50 -5.61 19.32
N SER A 153 -16.61 -5.88 18.02
CA SER A 153 -15.68 -5.30 17.05
C SER A 153 -15.90 -3.78 16.92
N ARG A 154 -14.81 -3.03 16.65
CA ARG A 154 -14.85 -1.57 16.39
C ARG A 154 -15.87 -1.19 15.33
N ARG A 155 -16.04 -2.02 14.29
CA ARG A 155 -17.04 -1.83 13.22
C ARG A 155 -18.47 -1.99 13.72
N ALA A 156 -18.73 -2.97 14.58
CA ALA A 156 -20.07 -3.18 15.16
C ALA A 156 -20.46 -2.05 16.11
N LEU A 157 -19.53 -1.62 16.97
CA LEU A 157 -19.74 -0.48 17.87
C LEU A 157 -19.98 0.82 17.09
N ARG A 158 -19.17 1.10 16.07
CA ARG A 158 -19.37 2.24 15.15
C ARG A 158 -20.72 2.18 14.45
N GLY A 159 -21.15 1.00 14.01
CA GLY A 159 -22.44 0.80 13.36
C GLY A 159 -23.63 1.05 14.28
N ALA A 160 -23.52 0.69 15.56
CA ALA A 160 -24.57 0.91 16.55
C ALA A 160 -24.74 2.40 16.95
N VAL A 161 -23.64 3.16 16.94
CA VAL A 161 -23.61 4.56 17.40
C VAL A 161 -23.59 5.55 16.21
N CYS A 162 -23.73 5.07 14.96
CA CYS A 162 -23.62 5.89 13.74
C CYS A 162 -24.62 7.04 13.63
N LYS A 163 -25.73 6.99 14.38
CA LYS A 163 -26.77 8.05 14.41
C LYS A 163 -26.57 9.07 15.52
N VAL A 164 -25.62 8.85 16.43
CA VAL A 164 -25.43 9.69 17.63
C VAL A 164 -24.56 10.90 17.34
N ALA A 165 -23.64 10.81 16.37
CA ALA A 165 -22.67 11.85 16.07
C ALA A 165 -22.18 11.78 14.62
N SER A 166 -21.44 12.82 14.21
CA SER A 166 -20.71 12.85 12.94
C SER A 166 -19.69 11.69 12.88
N PRO A 167 -19.38 11.18 11.67
CA PRO A 167 -18.41 10.08 11.51
C PRO A 167 -17.03 10.42 12.09
N GLU A 168 -16.64 11.69 12.05
CA GLU A 168 -15.36 12.19 12.55
C GLU A 168 -15.28 12.15 14.09
N LEU A 169 -16.33 12.56 14.81
CA LEU A 169 -16.40 12.51 16.27
C LEU A 169 -16.42 11.05 16.76
N LEU A 170 -17.10 10.16 16.03
CA LEU A 170 -17.11 8.73 16.31
C LEU A 170 -15.72 8.11 16.17
N ASP A 171 -15.00 8.43 15.09
CA ASP A 171 -13.67 7.89 14.83
C ASP A 171 -12.64 8.42 15.86
N TYR A 172 -12.80 9.66 16.34
CA TYR A 172 -12.06 10.22 17.48
C TYR A 172 -12.31 9.45 18.78
N CYS A 173 -13.56 9.31 19.21
CA CYS A 173 -13.89 8.62 20.48
C CYS A 173 -13.49 7.13 20.44
N LEU A 174 -13.64 6.47 19.29
CA LEU A 174 -13.20 5.09 19.09
C LEU A 174 -11.68 4.92 19.09
N ALA A 175 -10.90 5.98 18.87
CA ALA A 175 -9.44 5.94 18.99
C ALA A 175 -9.01 6.07 20.46
N GLU A 176 -9.74 6.86 21.24
CA GLU A 176 -9.51 7.07 22.67
C GLU A 176 -9.94 5.87 23.53
N LEU A 177 -10.98 5.12 23.11
CA LEU A 177 -11.51 3.96 23.83
C LEU A 177 -10.55 2.76 23.94
N GLY A 178 -9.36 2.80 23.31
CA GLY A 178 -8.25 1.91 23.62
C GLY A 178 -8.57 0.40 23.62
N GLY A 179 -9.01 -0.14 22.47
CA GLY A 179 -9.18 -1.59 22.29
C GLY A 179 -7.97 -2.24 21.62
N LYS A 180 -7.55 -3.42 22.10
CA LYS A 180 -6.61 -4.31 21.39
C LYS A 180 -7.29 -5.05 20.25
#